data_AF-A0A1Y2D627-F1
#
_entry.id   AF-A0A1Y2D627-F1
#
_cell.length_a   1.000
_cell.length_b   1.000
_cell.length_c   1.000
_cell.angle_alpha   90.00
_cell.angle_beta   90.00
_cell.angle_gamma   90.00
#
_symmetry.space_group_name_H-M   'P 1'
#
loop_
_entity.id
_entity.type
_entity.pdbx_description
1 polymer ?
#
loop_
_entity_poly.entity_id
_entity_poly.type
_entity_poly.pdbx_seq_one_letter_code
_entity_poly.pdbx_strand_id
1 'polypeptide(L)'
;MPGDVTLSSPSRLPRWLARSSTPIRLAGLAVASLLLWLVLSRPSAPPRRLNERSVDNAPTHVSTPRLRQLKGTQRSGLGDRMQRACGEMDEPMTYWLDTFERMETGSGWCSSLEGGDHEKERLVKAASRQCGSWCIWDTSTEELAGWSLQTGDTGACFVGFRSPHHCDEWLSMRDKLLESE
;
A
#
# COMPACT_ATOMS: atom_id res chain seq x y z
N MET A 1 20.82 -42.83 -29.65
CA MET A 1 21.96 -41.91 -29.86
C MET A 1 22.12 -41.08 -28.59
N PRO A 2 23.16 -41.29 -27.79
CA PRO A 2 23.45 -40.45 -26.63
C PRO A 2 24.13 -39.16 -27.09
N GLY A 3 23.55 -38.01 -26.73
CA GLY A 3 24.14 -36.70 -26.96
C GLY A 3 24.88 -36.25 -25.70
N ASP A 4 26.15 -35.92 -25.86
CA ASP A 4 27.06 -35.48 -24.81
C ASP A 4 26.66 -34.15 -24.18
N VAL A 5 26.78 -34.08 -22.86
CA VAL A 5 26.60 -32.88 -22.02
C VAL A 5 27.96 -32.21 -21.83
N THR A 6 28.17 -31.04 -22.44
CA THR A 6 29.35 -30.20 -22.20
C THR A 6 29.10 -29.23 -21.05
N LEU A 7 29.67 -29.54 -19.88
CA LEU A 7 29.94 -28.57 -18.82
C LEU A 7 31.10 -27.65 -19.24
N SER A 8 30.97 -26.34 -19.03
CA SER A 8 32.11 -25.43 -18.96
C SER A 8 31.85 -24.32 -17.95
N SER A 9 32.78 -24.21 -17.01
CA SER A 9 32.83 -23.33 -15.84
C SER A 9 33.87 -22.21 -16.08
N PRO A 10 34.26 -21.37 -15.10
CA PRO A 10 33.80 -19.99 -14.94
C PRO A 10 34.91 -18.94 -15.20
N SER A 11 34.53 -17.71 -15.56
CA SER A 11 35.46 -16.61 -15.81
C SER A 11 35.22 -15.41 -14.89
N ARG A 12 36.00 -15.39 -13.80
CA ARG A 12 36.72 -14.25 -13.19
C ARG A 12 36.03 -12.88 -13.18
N LEU A 13 35.63 -12.42 -12.00
CA LEU A 13 35.39 -11.00 -11.73
C LEU A 13 36.68 -10.29 -11.25
N PRO A 14 36.93 -9.05 -11.70
CA PRO A 14 38.12 -8.29 -11.33
C PRO A 14 38.01 -7.66 -9.93
N ARG A 15 39.13 -7.77 -9.20
CA ARG A 15 39.42 -7.07 -7.95
C ARG A 15 39.73 -5.60 -8.24
N TRP A 16 38.83 -4.70 -7.90
CA TRP A 16 39.16 -3.28 -7.71
C TRP A 16 38.61 -2.80 -6.37
N LEU A 17 39.45 -2.97 -5.35
CA LEU A 17 39.42 -2.21 -4.12
C LEU A 17 40.15 -0.88 -4.40
N ALA A 18 39.41 0.22 -4.53
CA ALA A 18 39.98 1.57 -4.56
C ALA A 18 39.22 2.48 -3.59
N ARG A 19 39.54 2.29 -2.32
CA ARG A 19 39.81 3.33 -1.31
C ARG A 19 39.58 4.78 -1.78
N SER A 20 38.54 5.44 -1.25
CA SER A 20 38.61 6.87 -0.97
C SER A 20 37.82 7.19 0.30
N SER A 21 38.57 7.54 1.34
CA SER A 21 38.08 8.08 2.60
C SER A 21 38.14 9.59 2.51
N THR A 22 36.99 10.27 2.40
CA THR A 22 36.91 11.73 2.51
C THR A 22 36.22 12.10 3.84
N PRO A 23 36.90 12.86 4.72
CA PRO A 23 36.34 13.33 5.98
C PRO A 23 35.52 14.60 5.73
N ILE A 24 34.22 14.47 5.49
CA ILE A 24 33.28 15.59 5.51
C ILE A 24 32.22 15.27 6.57
N ARG A 25 32.60 15.31 7.84
CA ARG A 25 31.70 15.02 8.97
C ARG A 25 31.66 16.10 10.06
N LEU A 26 32.04 17.34 9.75
CA LEU A 26 32.01 18.41 10.76
C LEU A 26 31.15 19.64 10.40
N ALA A 27 30.69 19.79 9.15
CA ALA A 27 29.81 20.92 8.78
C ALA A 27 28.30 20.63 8.96
N GLY A 28 27.88 19.35 9.01
CA GLY A 28 26.45 18.98 9.08
C GLY A 28 25.80 19.14 10.46
N LEU A 29 26.57 19.09 11.55
CA LEU A 29 26.01 19.11 12.91
C LEU A 29 25.46 20.47 13.34
N ALA A 30 26.02 21.57 12.81
CA ALA A 30 25.55 22.92 13.13
C ALA A 30 24.16 23.19 12.52
N VAL A 31 23.90 22.70 11.31
CA VAL A 31 22.60 22.91 10.62
C VAL A 31 21.49 22.07 11.27
N ALA A 32 21.80 20.82 11.65
CA ALA A 32 20.83 19.95 12.34
C ALA A 32 20.38 20.52 13.70
N SER A 33 21.30 21.14 14.44
CA SER A 33 20.99 21.74 15.75
C SER A 33 20.07 22.98 15.63
N LEU A 34 20.25 23.78 14.57
CA LEU A 34 19.40 24.95 14.33
C LEU A 34 17.96 24.56 13.94
N LEU A 35 17.82 23.51 13.12
CA LEU A 35 16.50 22.99 12.73
C LEU A 35 15.76 22.36 13.91
N LEU A 36 16.46 21.64 14.79
CA LEU A 36 15.85 21.06 15.99
C LEU A 36 15.35 22.15 16.95
N TRP A 37 16.10 23.25 17.09
CA TRP A 37 15.71 24.38 17.93
C TRP A 37 14.47 25.12 17.41
N LEU A 38 14.33 25.26 16.08
CA LEU A 38 13.14 25.86 15.46
C LEU A 38 11.87 24.99 15.63
N VAL A 39 12.01 23.67 15.66
CA VAL A 39 10.87 22.76 15.91
C VAL A 39 10.42 22.81 17.37
N LEU A 40 11.37 22.87 18.31
CA LEU A 40 11.07 22.88 19.75
C LEU A 40 10.58 24.23 20.28
N SER A 41 10.88 25.34 19.58
CA SER A 41 10.48 26.69 20.02
C SER A 41 9.06 27.09 19.63
N ARG A 42 8.20 26.15 19.18
CA ARG A 42 6.80 26.47 18.85
C ARG A 42 6.03 26.79 20.14
N PRO A 43 5.52 28.02 20.30
CA PRO A 43 4.72 28.38 21.47
C PRO A 43 3.46 27.53 21.52
N SER A 44 3.28 26.83 22.64
CA SER A 44 2.10 26.06 22.97
C SER A 44 0.86 26.94 22.88
N ALA A 45 -0.04 26.61 21.94
CA ALA A 45 -1.32 27.27 21.81
C ALA A 45 -2.12 27.18 23.13
N PRO A 46 -2.79 28.26 23.56
CA PRO A 46 -3.56 28.26 24.79
C PRO A 46 -4.70 27.23 24.72
N PRO A 47 -5.06 26.60 25.85
CA PRO A 47 -6.13 25.63 25.91
C PRO A 47 -7.46 26.27 25.50
N ARG A 48 -8.08 25.70 24.45
CA ARG A 48 -9.40 26.08 23.97
C ARG A 48 -10.41 25.71 25.05
N ARG A 49 -11.03 26.70 25.69
CA ARG A 49 -12.15 26.49 26.62
C ARG A 49 -13.28 25.80 25.87
N LEU A 50 -13.60 24.56 26.28
CA LEU A 50 -14.83 23.88 25.93
C LEU A 50 -15.98 24.63 26.61
N ASN A 51 -16.79 25.32 25.81
CA ASN A 51 -18.10 25.77 26.25
C ASN A 51 -19.01 24.56 26.28
N GLU A 52 -19.23 24.05 27.49
CA GLU A 52 -20.27 23.08 27.82
C GLU A 52 -21.63 23.78 27.68
N ARG A 53 -22.32 23.49 26.57
CA ARG A 53 -23.66 24.03 26.30
C ARG A 53 -24.68 22.96 26.68
N SER A 54 -25.53 23.32 27.64
CA SER A 54 -26.68 22.58 28.17
C SER A 54 -27.40 21.74 27.11
N VAL A 55 -27.50 20.43 27.38
CA VAL A 55 -28.30 19.49 26.61
C VAL A 55 -29.72 19.52 27.17
N ASP A 56 -30.58 20.29 26.52
CA ASP A 56 -32.03 20.21 26.71
C ASP A 56 -32.68 19.71 25.41
N ASN A 57 -33.11 18.44 25.48
CA ASN A 57 -34.26 17.84 24.81
C ASN A 57 -34.59 18.21 23.34
N ALA A 58 -34.17 17.34 22.42
CA ALA A 58 -34.95 16.91 21.26
C ALA A 58 -34.32 15.61 20.69
N PRO A 59 -35.09 14.64 20.16
CA PRO A 59 -34.53 13.54 19.39
C PRO A 59 -34.01 14.12 18.07
N THR A 60 -32.80 14.67 18.13
CA THR A 60 -32.07 15.12 16.96
C THR A 60 -31.68 13.86 16.24
N HIS A 61 -32.29 13.65 15.08
CA HIS A 61 -31.84 12.72 14.05
C HIS A 61 -30.31 12.79 14.03
N VAL A 62 -29.64 11.79 14.60
CA VAL A 62 -28.19 11.70 14.63
C VAL A 62 -27.80 11.69 13.17
N SER A 63 -27.41 12.85 12.67
CA SER A 63 -26.84 13.00 11.35
C SER A 63 -25.51 12.29 11.47
N THR A 64 -25.54 10.98 11.20
CA THR A 64 -24.35 10.16 10.98
C THR A 64 -23.38 11.03 10.20
N PRO A 65 -22.12 11.15 10.65
CA PRO A 65 -21.14 12.07 10.06
C PRO A 65 -21.24 11.90 8.55
N ARG A 66 -21.63 12.97 7.84
CA ARG A 66 -21.84 12.99 6.39
C ARG A 66 -20.81 12.06 5.78
N LEU A 67 -21.24 10.86 5.40
CA LEU A 67 -20.42 9.95 4.62
C LEU A 67 -19.94 10.83 3.48
N ARG A 68 -18.63 11.13 3.46
CA ARG A 68 -18.03 11.99 2.45
C ARG A 68 -18.61 11.50 1.15
N GLN A 69 -19.36 12.37 0.48
CA GLN A 69 -20.16 12.00 -0.67
C GLN A 69 -19.18 11.35 -1.65
N LEU A 70 -19.25 10.02 -1.72
CA LEU A 70 -18.31 9.21 -2.48
C LEU A 70 -18.48 9.69 -3.92
N LYS A 71 -17.39 10.13 -4.54
CA LYS A 71 -17.47 10.71 -5.90
C LYS A 71 -17.87 9.65 -6.94
N GLY A 72 -17.73 8.36 -6.61
CA GLY A 72 -18.01 7.27 -7.53
C GLY A 72 -19.48 6.90 -7.64
N THR A 73 -19.77 6.11 -8.66
CA THR A 73 -21.04 5.40 -8.84
C THR A 73 -21.30 4.49 -7.64
N GLN A 74 -22.58 4.18 -7.39
CA GLN A 74 -22.94 3.18 -6.40
C GLN A 74 -22.30 1.84 -6.78
N ARG A 75 -21.40 1.32 -5.94
CA ARG A 75 -20.68 0.08 -6.17
C ARG A 75 -21.45 -1.11 -5.62
N SER A 76 -21.12 -2.30 -6.10
CA SER A 76 -21.66 -3.56 -5.60
C SER A 76 -20.57 -4.53 -5.13
N GLY A 77 -20.99 -5.53 -4.34
CA GLY A 77 -20.17 -6.64 -3.84
C GLY A 77 -18.78 -6.27 -3.31
N LEU A 78 -17.70 -6.74 -3.93
CA LEU A 78 -16.32 -6.47 -3.52
C LEU A 78 -15.95 -4.98 -3.64
N GLY A 79 -16.42 -4.30 -4.69
CA GLY A 79 -16.19 -2.87 -4.87
C GLY A 79 -16.75 -2.06 -3.70
N ASP A 80 -18.00 -2.36 -3.30
CA ASP A 80 -18.64 -1.72 -2.14
C ASP A 80 -17.93 -2.07 -0.81
N ARG A 81 -17.53 -3.33 -0.63
CA ARG A 81 -16.79 -3.75 0.56
C ARG A 81 -15.48 -2.97 0.70
N MET A 82 -14.73 -2.83 -0.38
CA MET A 82 -13.46 -2.09 -0.40
C MET A 82 -13.68 -0.59 -0.26
N GLN A 83 -14.73 -0.03 -0.87
CA GLN A 83 -15.09 1.37 -0.72
C GLN A 83 -15.44 1.72 0.73
N ARG A 84 -16.11 0.81 1.46
CA ARG A 84 -16.39 0.99 2.90
C ARG A 84 -15.12 0.92 3.76
N ALA A 85 -14.16 0.08 3.40
CA ALA A 85 -12.89 -0.05 4.12
C ALA A 85 -11.94 1.13 3.87
N CYS A 86 -11.81 1.54 2.61
CA CYS A 86 -10.78 2.47 2.16
C CYS A 86 -11.28 3.89 1.86
N GLY A 87 -12.58 4.05 1.63
CA GLY A 87 -13.16 5.26 1.05
C GLY A 87 -12.83 5.41 -0.44
N GLU A 88 -13.47 6.38 -1.08
CA GLU A 88 -13.19 6.77 -2.47
C GLU A 88 -12.91 8.28 -2.49
N MET A 89 -11.62 8.62 -2.46
CA MET A 89 -11.17 10.01 -2.26
C MET A 89 -10.80 10.69 -3.58
N ASP A 90 -10.31 9.94 -4.55
CA ASP A 90 -9.77 10.42 -5.82
C ASP A 90 -9.97 9.41 -6.95
N GLU A 91 -9.64 9.83 -8.17
CA GLU A 91 -9.79 9.03 -9.39
C GLU A 91 -8.90 7.77 -9.41
N PRO A 92 -7.62 7.80 -8.96
CA PRO A 92 -6.84 6.58 -8.78
C PRO A 92 -7.51 5.56 -7.85
N MET A 93 -8.12 6.01 -6.75
CA MET A 93 -8.87 5.13 -5.85
C MET A 93 -10.12 4.57 -6.53
N THR A 94 -10.84 5.37 -7.32
CA THR A 94 -11.96 4.88 -8.14
C THR A 94 -11.51 3.75 -9.06
N TYR A 95 -10.40 3.93 -9.78
CA TYR A 95 -9.84 2.90 -10.66
C TYR A 95 -9.44 1.62 -9.90
N TRP A 96 -8.83 1.80 -8.73
CA TRP A 96 -8.44 0.69 -7.85
C TRP A 96 -9.66 -0.10 -7.34
N LEU A 97 -10.71 0.59 -6.91
CA LEU A 97 -11.97 -0.02 -6.46
C LEU A 97 -12.72 -0.72 -7.61
N ASP A 98 -12.71 -0.15 -8.83
CA ASP A 98 -13.30 -0.78 -10.02
C ASP A 98 -12.65 -2.12 -10.36
N THR A 99 -11.38 -2.30 -9.97
CA THR A 99 -10.67 -3.56 -10.17
C THR A 99 -11.28 -4.67 -9.31
N PHE A 100 -11.60 -4.38 -8.05
CA PHE A 100 -12.23 -5.36 -7.15
C PHE A 100 -13.65 -5.76 -7.59
N GLU A 101 -14.43 -4.80 -8.09
CA GLU A 101 -15.77 -5.08 -8.64
C GLU A 101 -15.69 -5.96 -9.90
N ARG A 102 -14.72 -5.70 -10.79
CA ARG A 102 -14.47 -6.54 -11.97
C ARG A 102 -14.02 -7.95 -11.61
N MET A 103 -13.15 -8.09 -10.61
CA MET A 103 -12.71 -9.39 -10.12
C MET A 103 -13.85 -10.26 -9.58
N GLU A 104 -14.87 -9.65 -8.97
CA GLU A 104 -16.02 -10.42 -8.48
C GLU A 104 -16.95 -10.85 -9.59
N THR A 105 -17.16 -9.99 -10.59
CA THR A 105 -18.00 -10.29 -11.75
C THR A 105 -17.32 -11.22 -12.76
N GLY A 106 -16.01 -11.48 -12.60
CA GLY A 106 -15.22 -12.26 -13.55
C GLY A 106 -15.10 -11.59 -14.92
N SER A 107 -15.27 -10.26 -14.96
CA SER A 107 -15.26 -9.50 -16.22
C SER A 107 -13.84 -9.06 -16.60
N GLY A 108 -13.51 -9.17 -17.89
CA GLY A 108 -12.21 -8.78 -18.43
C GLY A 108 -11.17 -9.90 -18.40
N TRP A 109 -9.89 -9.51 -18.48
CA TRP A 109 -8.76 -10.45 -18.50
C TRP A 109 -8.38 -11.01 -17.12
N CYS A 110 -9.05 -10.57 -16.05
CA CYS A 110 -9.03 -11.20 -14.74
C CYS A 110 -9.82 -12.53 -14.74
N SER A 111 -9.44 -13.48 -15.60
CA SER A 111 -10.23 -14.70 -15.79
C SER A 111 -10.23 -15.64 -14.57
N SER A 112 -9.32 -15.46 -13.61
CA SER A 112 -9.37 -16.00 -12.24
C SER A 112 -8.04 -15.68 -11.57
N LEU A 113 -8.03 -15.34 -10.27
CA LEU A 113 -6.79 -15.45 -9.49
C LEU A 113 -6.33 -16.92 -9.46
N GLU A 114 -5.02 -17.15 -9.52
CA GLU A 114 -4.43 -18.49 -9.33
C GLU A 114 -4.72 -18.94 -7.89
N GLY A 115 -5.85 -19.64 -7.67
CA GLY A 115 -6.32 -20.03 -6.34
C GLY A 115 -7.80 -19.71 -6.06
N GLY A 116 -8.51 -19.10 -7.01
CA GLY A 116 -9.95 -18.90 -6.96
C GLY A 116 -10.41 -18.04 -5.78
N ASP A 117 -11.53 -18.42 -5.15
CA ASP A 117 -12.15 -17.63 -4.08
C ASP A 117 -11.28 -17.49 -2.83
N HIS A 118 -10.45 -18.50 -2.51
CA HIS A 118 -9.55 -18.45 -1.36
C HIS A 118 -8.47 -17.37 -1.54
N GLU A 119 -7.86 -17.32 -2.71
CA GLU A 119 -6.84 -16.32 -3.03
C GLU A 119 -7.46 -14.91 -3.09
N LYS A 120 -8.68 -14.80 -3.63
CA LYS A 120 -9.46 -13.57 -3.63
C LYS A 120 -9.75 -13.06 -2.22
N GLU A 121 -10.08 -13.94 -1.28
CA GLU A 121 -10.32 -13.55 0.12
C GLU A 121 -9.04 -13.05 0.80
N ARG A 122 -7.90 -13.73 0.58
CA ARG A 122 -6.58 -13.29 1.09
C ARG A 122 -6.21 -11.90 0.55
N LEU A 123 -6.37 -11.70 -0.75
CA LEU A 123 -6.17 -10.40 -1.40
C LEU A 123 -7.05 -9.32 -0.79
N VAL A 124 -8.37 -9.54 -0.67
CA VAL A 124 -9.30 -8.56 -0.11
C VAL A 124 -8.94 -8.19 1.34
N LYS A 125 -8.57 -9.18 2.15
CA LYS A 125 -8.10 -8.95 3.52
C LYS A 125 -6.84 -8.07 3.53
N ALA A 126 -5.83 -8.41 2.74
CA ALA A 126 -4.58 -7.64 2.66
C ALA A 126 -4.81 -6.23 2.10
N ALA A 127 -5.64 -6.10 1.06
CA ALA A 127 -5.99 -4.85 0.39
C ALA A 127 -6.70 -3.86 1.32
N SER A 128 -7.56 -4.37 2.21
CA SER A 128 -8.31 -3.52 3.15
C SER A 128 -7.41 -2.74 4.13
N ARG A 129 -6.16 -3.20 4.30
CA ARG A 129 -5.13 -2.54 5.12
C ARG A 129 -4.14 -1.71 4.29
N GLN A 130 -4.14 -1.92 2.98
CA GLN A 130 -3.20 -1.33 2.01
C GLN A 130 -3.96 -0.56 0.93
N CYS A 131 -4.90 0.28 1.37
CA CYS A 131 -5.83 0.99 0.52
C CYS A 131 -5.12 1.80 -0.58
N GLY A 132 -5.47 1.54 -1.84
CA GLY A 132 -4.94 2.26 -3.00
C GLY A 132 -3.52 1.83 -3.42
N SER A 133 -2.90 0.87 -2.75
CA SER A 133 -1.57 0.38 -3.14
C SER A 133 -1.65 -0.46 -4.42
N TRP A 134 -0.69 -0.23 -5.32
CA TRP A 134 -0.53 -1.04 -6.54
C TRP A 134 0.11 -2.38 -6.26
N CYS A 135 0.99 -2.45 -5.25
CA CYS A 135 1.48 -3.71 -4.70
C CYS A 135 0.88 -3.94 -3.33
N ILE A 136 0.18 -5.05 -3.18
CA ILE A 136 -0.47 -5.46 -1.95
C ILE A 136 0.32 -6.65 -1.42
N TRP A 137 1.01 -6.45 -0.31
CA TRP A 137 1.79 -7.49 0.34
C TRP A 137 0.89 -8.42 1.14
N ASP A 138 1.13 -9.73 1.04
CA ASP A 138 0.50 -10.67 1.95
C ASP A 138 1.31 -10.77 3.26
N THR A 139 0.79 -10.14 4.31
CA THR A 139 1.41 -10.18 5.65
C THR A 139 1.07 -11.44 6.43
N SER A 140 0.18 -12.31 5.92
CA SER A 140 -0.16 -13.57 6.58
C SER A 140 0.90 -14.67 6.40
N THR A 141 1.90 -14.42 5.56
CA THR A 141 2.99 -15.35 5.28
C THR A 141 4.34 -14.68 5.51
N GLU A 142 5.35 -15.48 5.89
CA GLU A 142 6.74 -15.01 5.98
C GLU A 142 7.36 -14.77 4.59
N GLU A 143 6.78 -15.36 3.55
CA GLU A 143 7.24 -15.16 2.18
C GLU A 143 7.09 -13.69 1.75
N LEU A 144 8.07 -13.21 0.99
CA LEU A 144 7.97 -11.92 0.30
C LEU A 144 7.11 -12.10 -0.95
N ALA A 145 5.80 -12.17 -0.74
CA ALA A 145 4.80 -12.43 -1.76
C ALA A 145 3.57 -11.52 -1.60
N GLY A 146 2.79 -11.41 -2.65
CA GLY A 146 1.59 -10.58 -2.66
C GLY A 146 0.94 -10.52 -4.02
N TRP A 147 0.23 -9.43 -4.30
CA TRP A 147 -0.41 -9.18 -5.58
C TRP A 147 -0.04 -7.81 -6.13
N SER A 148 0.25 -7.73 -7.43
CA SER A 148 0.52 -6.49 -8.14
C SER A 148 -0.63 -6.17 -9.07
N LEU A 149 -1.04 -4.90 -9.07
CA LEU A 149 -2.02 -4.36 -10.00
C LEU A 149 -1.33 -4.18 -11.35
N GLN A 150 -1.71 -5.02 -12.31
CA GLN A 150 -1.25 -4.94 -13.68
C GLN A 150 -2.35 -4.33 -14.54
N THR A 151 -1.96 -3.56 -15.55
CA THR A 151 -2.89 -2.93 -16.50
C THR A 151 -2.71 -3.54 -17.89
N GLY A 152 -3.81 -3.93 -18.52
CA GLY A 152 -3.84 -4.38 -19.91
C GLY A 152 -4.93 -3.66 -20.70
N ASP A 153 -5.07 -4.03 -21.98
CA ASP A 153 -6.00 -3.36 -22.92
C ASP A 153 -7.46 -3.38 -22.47
N THR A 154 -7.84 -4.37 -21.65
CA THR A 154 -9.23 -4.58 -21.18
C THR A 154 -9.44 -4.19 -19.71
N GLY A 155 -8.45 -3.59 -19.05
CA GLY A 155 -8.57 -3.11 -17.66
C GLY A 155 -7.39 -3.47 -16.77
N ALA A 156 -7.60 -3.39 -15.46
CA ALA A 156 -6.59 -3.78 -14.47
C ALA A 156 -6.90 -5.15 -13.87
N CYS A 157 -5.86 -5.84 -13.40
CA CYS A 157 -6.00 -7.08 -12.64
C CYS A 157 -4.93 -7.21 -11.56
N PHE A 158 -5.29 -7.79 -10.42
CA PHE A 158 -4.30 -8.22 -9.44
C PHE A 158 -3.72 -9.57 -9.84
N VAL A 159 -2.40 -9.64 -9.93
CA VAL A 159 -1.64 -10.85 -10.27
C VAL A 159 -0.71 -11.18 -9.12
N GLY A 160 -0.71 -12.44 -8.69
CA GLY A 160 0.19 -12.92 -7.65
C GLY A 160 1.65 -12.73 -8.03
N PHE A 161 2.50 -12.37 -7.08
CA PHE A 161 3.94 -12.30 -7.27
C PHE A 161 4.69 -12.87 -6.06
N ARG A 162 5.95 -13.22 -6.28
CA ARG A 162 6.95 -13.56 -5.26
C ARG A 162 8.23 -12.78 -5.57
N SER A 163 8.99 -12.39 -4.55
CA SER A 163 10.29 -11.75 -4.77
C SER A 163 11.27 -12.72 -5.46
N PRO A 164 12.17 -12.20 -6.34
CA PRO A 164 12.36 -10.79 -6.67
C PRO A 164 11.27 -10.24 -7.60
N HIS A 165 10.78 -9.03 -7.31
CA HIS A 165 9.72 -8.38 -8.09
C HIS A 165 9.82 -6.85 -8.02
N HIS A 166 9.20 -6.12 -8.96
CA HIS A 166 9.25 -4.64 -8.93
C HIS A 166 8.63 -4.05 -7.66
N CYS A 167 7.67 -4.75 -7.06
CA CYS A 167 7.08 -4.39 -5.78
C CYS A 167 8.09 -4.30 -4.63
N ASP A 168 9.27 -4.94 -4.76
CA ASP A 168 10.29 -4.99 -3.71
C ASP A 168 10.79 -3.58 -3.32
N GLU A 169 10.62 -2.57 -4.20
CA GLU A 169 10.92 -1.17 -3.90
C GLU A 169 10.06 -0.58 -2.76
N TRP A 170 8.92 -1.22 -2.46
CA TRP A 170 7.99 -0.85 -1.40
C TRP A 170 7.98 -1.81 -0.21
N LEU A 171 9.02 -2.65 -0.04
CA LEU A 171 9.13 -3.58 1.10
C LEU A 171 9.01 -2.89 2.46
N SER A 172 9.53 -1.67 2.61
CA SER A 172 9.42 -0.92 3.87
C SER A 172 7.97 -0.64 4.30
N MET A 173 7.00 -0.70 3.38
CA MET A 173 5.58 -0.60 3.70
C MET A 173 5.06 -1.90 4.35
N ARG A 174 5.52 -3.06 3.88
CA ARG A 174 5.21 -4.37 4.46
C ARG A 174 5.66 -4.44 5.92
N ASP A 175 6.88 -4.01 6.20
CA ASP A 175 7.45 -4.07 7.56
C ASP A 175 6.61 -3.26 8.56
N LYS A 176 6.17 -2.06 8.16
CA LYS A 176 5.25 -1.23 8.96
C LYS A 176 3.90 -1.89 9.23
N LEU A 177 3.40 -2.69 8.28
CA LEU A 177 2.14 -3.42 8.46
C LEU A 177 2.29 -4.55 9.46
N LEU A 178 3.43 -5.26 9.46
CA LEU A 178 3.73 -6.30 10.44
C LEU A 178 3.92 -5.72 11.85
N GLU A 179 4.50 -4.54 11.98
CA GLU A 179 4.63 -3.84 13.28
C GLU A 179 3.29 -3.36 13.86
N SER A 180 2.22 -3.30 13.04
CA SER A 180 0.90 -2.80 13.44
C SER A 180 -0.07 -3.89 13.92
N GLU A 181 0.35 -5.16 13.91
CA GLU A 181 -0.42 -6.33 14.39
C GLU A 181 -0.15 -6.64 15.86
#